data_AF-A0A1Q7GAB8-F1
#
_entry.id   AF-A0A1Q7GAB8-F1
#
_cell.length_a   1.000
_cell.length_b   1.000
_cell.length_c   1.000
_cell.angle_alpha   90.00
_cell.angle_beta   90.00
_cell.angle_gamma   90.00
#
_symmetry.space_group_name_H-M   'P 1'
#
loop_
_entity.id
_entity.type
_entity.pdbx_description
1 polymer ?
#
loop_
_entity_poly.entity_id
_entity_poly.type
_entity_poly.pdbx_seq_one_letter_code
_entity_poly.pdbx_strand_id
1 'polypeptide(L)'
;MSIKSLKDRLKDIERELDSLKVFRSTAQLKKFQRALIGEQSFVKSELKKLTTKTTKESTQSEIIKLANKNRSEKMKRTWRYLKAIKKNYPVKLSTKELRTALRKHRQGLETDVPDVVWRNPSP
;
A
#
# COMPACT_ATOMS: atom_id res chain seq x y z
N MET A 1 9.79 -14.65 -19.44
CA MET A 1 8.85 -15.78 -19.29
C MET A 1 7.61 -15.30 -18.55
N SER A 2 6.42 -15.78 -18.91
CA SER A 2 5.18 -15.41 -18.21
C SER A 2 5.03 -16.25 -16.92
N ILE A 3 4.26 -15.76 -15.94
CA ILE A 3 3.97 -16.53 -14.72
C ILE A 3 3.31 -17.88 -15.08
N LYS A 4 2.45 -17.88 -16.11
CA LYS A 4 1.81 -19.08 -16.63
C LYS A 4 2.85 -20.08 -17.16
N SER A 5 3.76 -19.63 -18.01
CA SER A 5 4.79 -20.52 -18.58
C SER A 5 5.72 -21.12 -17.51
N LEU A 6 6.04 -20.37 -16.45
CA LEU A 6 6.84 -20.89 -15.34
C LEU A 6 6.08 -21.92 -14.49
N LYS A 7 4.76 -21.75 -14.30
CA LYS A 7 3.92 -22.75 -13.61
C LYS A 7 3.78 -24.03 -14.43
N ASP A 8 3.59 -23.90 -15.74
CA ASP A 8 3.49 -25.04 -16.65
C ASP A 8 4.82 -25.83 -16.64
N ARG A 9 5.96 -25.13 -16.76
CA ARG A 9 7.29 -25.75 -16.67
C ARG A 9 7.55 -26.46 -15.34
N LEU A 10 7.09 -25.88 -14.22
CA LEU A 10 7.22 -26.52 -12.90
C LEU A 10 6.42 -27.83 -12.83
N LYS A 11 5.22 -27.84 -13.41
CA LYS A 11 4.37 -29.04 -13.48
C LYS A 11 5.01 -30.14 -14.33
N ASP A 12 5.65 -29.76 -15.43
CA ASP A 12 6.32 -30.72 -16.30
C ASP A 12 7.55 -31.33 -15.61
N ILE A 13 8.37 -30.52 -14.92
CA ILE A 13 9.48 -31.03 -14.10
C ILE A 13 8.99 -32.00 -13.01
N GLU A 14 7.86 -31.71 -12.37
CA GLU A 14 7.27 -32.60 -11.36
C GLU A 14 6.81 -33.94 -11.95
N ARG A 15 6.22 -33.92 -13.14
CA ARG A 15 5.83 -35.14 -13.87
C ARG A 15 7.04 -35.96 -14.30
N GLU A 16 8.10 -35.31 -14.76
CA GLU A 16 9.35 -35.97 -15.13
C GLU A 16 9.99 -36.64 -13.91
N LEU A 17 10.09 -35.92 -12.79
CA LEU A 17 10.61 -36.48 -11.53
C LEU A 17 9.79 -37.67 -11.03
N ASP A 18 8.46 -37.64 -11.19
CA ASP A 18 7.60 -38.75 -10.81
C ASP A 18 7.79 -39.97 -11.73
N SER A 19 7.88 -39.74 -13.04
CA SER A 19 8.15 -40.79 -14.04
C SER A 19 9.50 -41.48 -13.80
N LEU A 20 10.51 -40.72 -13.34
CA LEU A 20 11.84 -41.25 -13.04
C LEU A 20 11.87 -42.24 -11.86
N LYS A 21 10.83 -42.28 -11.01
CA LYS A 21 10.78 -43.19 -9.85
C LYS A 21 10.62 -44.66 -10.26
N VAL A 22 10.09 -44.92 -11.44
CA VAL A 22 9.86 -46.28 -11.97
C VAL A 22 11.18 -46.98 -12.33
N PHE A 23 12.21 -46.21 -12.65
CA PHE A 23 13.49 -46.74 -13.10
C PHE A 23 14.40 -47.14 -11.94
N ARG A 24 15.24 -48.15 -12.18
CA ARG A 24 16.27 -48.56 -11.21
C ARG A 24 17.25 -47.41 -10.95
N SER A 25 17.68 -47.29 -9.70
CA SER A 25 18.63 -46.26 -9.28
C SER A 25 20.03 -46.51 -9.88
N THR A 26 20.39 -45.74 -10.90
CA THR A 26 21.73 -45.69 -11.50
C THR A 26 22.41 -44.34 -11.22
N ALA A 27 23.74 -44.27 -11.37
CA ALA A 27 24.47 -43.02 -11.16
C ALA A 27 24.03 -41.91 -12.14
N GLN A 28 23.74 -42.27 -13.40
CA GLN A 28 23.24 -41.36 -14.42
C GLN A 28 21.84 -40.83 -14.07
N LEU A 29 20.94 -41.71 -13.62
CA LEU A 29 19.59 -41.32 -13.19
C LEU A 29 19.66 -40.35 -11.99
N LYS A 30 20.51 -40.63 -11.00
CA LYS A 30 20.74 -39.72 -9.87
C LYS A 30 21.26 -38.36 -10.31
N LYS A 31 22.17 -38.31 -11.30
CA LYS A 31 22.70 -37.06 -11.87
C LYS A 31 21.57 -36.26 -12.55
N PHE A 32 20.73 -36.94 -13.33
CA PHE A 32 19.60 -36.32 -14.01
C PHE A 32 18.54 -35.80 -13.02
N GLN A 33 18.16 -36.59 -12.01
CA GLN A 33 17.26 -36.16 -10.94
C GLN A 33 17.77 -34.91 -10.22
N ARG A 34 19.07 -34.84 -9.90
CA ARG A 34 19.68 -33.65 -9.29
C ARG A 34 19.58 -32.42 -10.18
N ALA A 35 19.77 -32.57 -11.49
CA ALA A 35 19.62 -31.47 -12.44
C ALA A 35 18.18 -30.95 -12.45
N LEU A 36 17.18 -31.85 -12.53
CA LEU A 36 15.76 -31.50 -12.49
C LEU A 36 15.36 -30.83 -11.17
N ILE A 37 15.86 -31.31 -10.02
CA ILE A 37 15.61 -30.67 -8.72
C ILE A 37 16.23 -29.25 -8.69
N GLY A 38 17.42 -29.08 -9.26
CA GLY A 38 18.06 -27.77 -9.40
C GLY A 38 17.22 -26.82 -10.23
N GLU A 39 16.71 -27.28 -11.37
CA GLU A 39 15.81 -26.51 -12.24
C GLU A 39 14.49 -26.18 -11.54
N GLN A 40 13.88 -27.15 -10.83
CA GLN A 40 12.67 -26.92 -10.05
C GLN A 40 12.87 -25.82 -9.00
N SER A 41 14.01 -25.83 -8.30
CA SER A 41 14.38 -24.80 -7.32
C SER A 41 14.53 -23.42 -7.97
N PHE A 42 15.20 -23.36 -9.13
CA PHE A 42 15.35 -22.15 -9.90
C PHE A 42 13.99 -21.56 -10.30
N VAL A 43 13.11 -22.37 -10.91
CA VAL A 43 11.77 -21.94 -11.34
C VAL A 43 10.91 -21.48 -10.16
N LYS A 44 10.95 -22.18 -9.02
CA LYS A 44 10.28 -21.75 -7.77
C LYS A 44 10.78 -20.40 -7.29
N SER A 45 12.09 -20.17 -7.33
CA SER A 45 12.70 -18.89 -6.93
C SER A 45 12.24 -17.73 -7.82
N GLU A 46 12.13 -17.98 -9.13
CA GLU A 46 11.73 -16.97 -10.11
C GLU A 46 10.24 -16.62 -9.99
N LEU A 47 9.37 -17.63 -9.79
CA LEU A 47 7.97 -17.43 -9.44
C LEU A 47 7.80 -16.60 -8.16
N LYS A 48 8.61 -16.88 -7.12
CA LYS A 48 8.59 -16.10 -5.87
C LYS A 48 8.97 -14.64 -6.10
N LYS A 49 10.00 -14.37 -6.91
CA LYS A 49 10.42 -13.00 -7.25
C LYS A 49 9.32 -12.22 -7.99
N LEU A 50 8.67 -12.87 -8.97
CA LEU A 50 7.61 -12.24 -9.75
C LEU A 50 6.37 -11.94 -8.91
N THR A 51 5.94 -12.91 -8.09
CA THR A 51 4.76 -12.74 -7.22
C THR A 51 4.97 -11.69 -6.13
N THR A 52 6.15 -11.66 -5.50
CA THR A 52 6.47 -10.64 -4.48
C THR A 52 6.57 -9.23 -5.06
N LYS A 53 7.03 -9.08 -6.31
CA LYS A 53 7.07 -7.79 -6.99
C LYS A 53 5.66 -7.26 -7.25
N THR A 54 4.77 -8.10 -7.79
CA THR A 54 3.38 -7.70 -8.07
C THR A 54 2.60 -7.32 -6.81
N THR A 55 2.79 -8.03 -5.70
CA THR A 55 2.12 -7.70 -4.43
C THR A 55 2.63 -6.41 -3.81
N LYS A 56 3.93 -6.09 -3.97
CA LYS A 56 4.50 -4.83 -3.45
C LYS A 56 3.97 -3.62 -4.21
N GLU A 57 3.84 -3.72 -5.53
CA GLU A 57 3.30 -2.63 -6.35
C GLU A 57 1.82 -2.39 -6.08
N SER A 58 1.00 -3.45 -5.92
CA SER A 58 -0.41 -3.32 -5.59
C SER A 58 -0.62 -2.70 -4.20
N THR A 59 0.09 -3.18 -3.18
CA THR A 59 0.02 -2.65 -1.80
C THR A 59 0.49 -1.20 -1.71
N GLN A 60 1.56 -0.82 -2.42
CA GLN A 60 2.02 0.57 -2.44
C GLN A 60 0.96 1.50 -3.04
N SER A 61 0.30 1.09 -4.12
CA SER A 61 -0.76 1.90 -4.75
C SER A 61 -1.96 2.10 -3.82
N GLU A 62 -2.32 1.09 -3.04
CA GLU A 62 -3.41 1.14 -2.06
C GLU A 62 -3.07 2.05 -0.88
N ILE A 63 -1.83 1.95 -0.37
CA ILE A 63 -1.31 2.83 0.69
C ILE A 63 -1.39 4.28 0.24
N ILE A 64 -0.95 4.58 -0.99
CA ILE A 64 -0.99 5.94 -1.55
C ILE A 64 -2.45 6.42 -1.68
N LYS A 65 -3.35 5.59 -2.22
CA LYS A 65 -4.78 5.93 -2.34
C LYS A 65 -5.41 6.24 -0.99
N LEU A 66 -5.14 5.41 0.02
CA LEU A 66 -5.64 5.60 1.38
C LEU A 66 -5.08 6.88 2.02
N ALA A 67 -3.77 7.12 1.89
CA ALA A 67 -3.14 8.34 2.38
C ALA A 67 -3.74 9.60 1.74
N ASN A 68 -3.97 9.58 0.43
CA ASN A 68 -4.58 10.70 -0.30
C ASN A 68 -6.05 10.92 0.12
N LYS A 69 -6.82 9.85 0.30
CA LYS A 69 -8.19 9.92 0.84
C LYS A 69 -8.19 10.57 2.23
N ASN A 70 -7.29 10.14 3.12
CA ASN A 70 -7.16 10.69 4.47
C ASN A 70 -6.77 12.18 4.47
N ARG A 71 -5.82 12.59 3.61
CA ARG A 71 -5.45 14.00 3.43
C ARG A 71 -6.62 14.83 2.93
N SER A 72 -7.36 14.34 1.95
CA SER A 72 -8.54 15.00 1.38
C SER A 72 -9.65 15.18 2.43
N GLU A 73 -10.00 14.13 3.16
CA GLU A 73 -11.02 14.21 4.22
C GLU A 73 -10.61 15.14 5.37
N LYS A 74 -9.34 15.12 5.78
CA LYS A 74 -8.80 16.06 6.77
C LYS A 74 -8.93 17.51 6.28
N MET A 75 -8.64 17.77 5.02
CA MET A 75 -8.79 19.08 4.40
C MET A 75 -10.25 19.52 4.39
N LYS A 76 -11.16 18.65 3.94
CA LYS A 76 -12.61 18.92 3.93
C LYS A 76 -13.14 19.23 5.32
N ARG A 77 -12.77 18.44 6.34
CA ARG A 77 -13.16 18.67 7.74
C ARG A 77 -12.70 20.04 8.22
N THR A 78 -11.43 20.39 7.96
CA THR A 78 -10.88 21.71 8.32
C THR A 78 -11.61 22.83 7.61
N TRP A 79 -11.89 22.67 6.31
CA TRP A 79 -12.61 23.66 5.52
C TRP A 79 -14.04 23.90 6.03
N ARG A 80 -14.79 22.82 6.28
CA ARG A 80 -16.16 22.90 6.84
C ARG A 80 -16.16 23.60 8.20
N TYR A 81 -15.21 23.25 9.07
CA TYR A 81 -15.06 23.87 10.38
C TYR A 81 -14.82 25.39 10.28
N LEU A 82 -13.89 25.82 9.42
CA LEU A 82 -13.63 27.26 9.21
C LEU A 82 -14.82 28.00 8.56
N LYS A 83 -15.55 27.32 7.67
CA LYS A 83 -16.77 27.87 7.05
C LYS A 83 -17.90 28.06 8.07
N ALA A 84 -18.06 27.13 9.01
CA ALA A 84 -19.03 27.26 10.09
C ALA A 84 -18.71 28.48 10.97
N ILE A 85 -17.45 28.64 11.37
CA ILE A 85 -16.98 29.81 12.12
C ILE A 85 -17.30 31.11 11.38
N LYS A 86 -16.95 31.20 10.09
CA LYS A 86 -17.19 32.40 9.29
C LYS A 86 -18.68 32.71 9.10
N LYS A 87 -19.54 31.69 9.13
CA LYS A 87 -20.99 31.85 8.98
C LYS A 87 -21.65 32.32 10.28
N ASN A 88 -21.22 31.75 11.41
CA ASN A 88 -21.93 31.91 12.68
C ASN A 88 -21.35 33.03 13.55
N TYR A 89 -20.13 33.49 13.27
CA TYR A 89 -19.49 34.57 14.03
C TYR A 89 -19.07 35.72 13.10
N PRO A 90 -19.10 36.97 13.59
CA PRO A 90 -18.68 38.15 12.82
C PRO A 90 -17.16 38.26 12.75
N VAL A 91 -16.50 37.27 12.12
CA VAL A 91 -15.05 37.26 11.94
C VAL A 91 -14.69 38.04 10.67
N LYS A 92 -13.91 39.12 10.82
CA LYS A 92 -13.42 39.95 9.70
C LYS A 92 -12.33 39.28 8.86
N LEU A 93 -11.71 38.22 9.38
CA LEU A 93 -10.61 37.48 8.75
C LEU A 93 -11.09 36.67 7.53
N SER A 94 -10.21 36.58 6.53
CA SER A 94 -10.36 35.66 5.40
C SER A 94 -10.26 34.20 5.86
N THR A 95 -10.76 33.27 5.04
CA THR A 95 -10.65 31.83 5.32
C THR A 95 -9.20 31.34 5.38
N LYS A 96 -8.29 32.00 4.66
CA LYS A 96 -6.85 31.72 4.69
C LYS A 96 -6.23 32.13 6.02
N GLU A 97 -6.56 33.32 6.51
CA GLU A 97 -6.07 33.83 7.79
C GLU A 97 -6.65 33.02 8.95
N LEU A 98 -7.94 32.68 8.90
CA LEU A 98 -8.59 31.77 9.85
C LEU A 98 -7.91 30.40 9.93
N ARG A 99 -7.42 29.87 8.81
CA ARG A 99 -6.64 28.63 8.80
C ARG A 99 -5.30 28.79 9.52
N THR A 100 -4.63 29.93 9.33
CA THR A 100 -3.38 30.25 10.02
C THR A 100 -3.62 30.44 11.52
N ALA A 101 -4.68 31.15 11.90
CA ALA A 101 -5.11 31.32 13.28
C ALA A 101 -5.43 29.97 13.92
N LEU A 102 -6.19 29.08 13.25
CA LEU A 102 -6.46 27.74 13.75
C LEU A 102 -5.18 26.92 13.99
N ARG A 103 -4.16 27.09 13.14
CA ARG A 103 -2.86 26.44 13.35
C ARG A 103 -2.17 26.98 14.60
N LYS A 104 -2.14 28.31 14.79
CA LYS A 104 -1.57 28.98 15.96
C LYS A 104 -2.29 28.55 17.26
N HIS A 105 -3.63 28.59 17.26
CA HIS A 105 -4.45 28.15 18.39
C HIS A 105 -4.17 26.69 18.78
N ARG A 106 -4.04 25.77 17.79
CA ARG A 106 -3.67 24.36 18.05
C ARG A 106 -2.26 24.19 18.63
N GLN A 107 -1.39 25.17 18.46
CA GLN A 107 -0.04 25.21 19.01
C GLN A 107 -0.01 25.89 20.39
N GLY A 108 -1.16 26.34 20.92
CA GLY A 108 -1.24 27.08 22.17
C GLY A 108 -0.79 28.54 22.06
N LEU A 109 -0.65 29.07 20.84
CA LEU A 109 -0.30 30.47 20.60
C LEU A 109 -1.56 31.33 20.62
N GLU A 110 -1.43 32.56 21.13
CA GLU A 110 -2.52 33.53 21.11
C GLU A 110 -2.95 33.87 19.68
N THR A 111 -4.27 34.06 19.51
CA THR A 111 -4.88 34.38 18.23
C THR A 111 -5.93 35.46 18.38
N ASP A 112 -6.11 36.27 17.33
CA ASP A 112 -7.12 37.33 17.26
C ASP A 112 -8.58 36.81 17.25
N VAL A 113 -8.77 35.48 17.25
CA VAL A 113 -10.09 34.83 17.28
C VAL A 113 -10.35 34.32 18.69
N PRO A 114 -11.48 34.69 19.33
CA PRO A 114 -11.82 34.24 20.68
C PRO A 114 -11.95 32.72 20.80
N ASP A 115 -11.52 32.16 21.93
CA ASP A 115 -11.56 30.72 22.21
C ASP A 115 -12.95 30.08 22.11
N VAL A 116 -13.99 30.86 22.43
CA VAL A 116 -15.40 30.41 22.35
C VAL A 116 -15.75 29.97 20.92
N VAL A 117 -15.24 30.70 19.92
CA VAL A 117 -15.46 30.43 18.49
C VAL A 117 -14.83 29.08 18.09
N TRP A 118 -13.68 28.75 18.67
CA TRP A 118 -12.98 27.50 18.40
C TRP A 118 -13.68 26.30 19.05
N ARG A 119 -14.23 26.46 20.25
CA ARG A 119 -14.93 25.39 20.98
C ARG A 119 -16.30 25.10 20.39
N ASN A 120 -17.02 26.12 19.92
CA ASN A 120 -18.34 25.95 19.34
C ASN A 120 -18.44 26.67 17.97
N PRO A 121 -17.98 26.04 16.87
CA PRO A 121 -17.99 26.67 15.54
C PRO A 121 -19.39 26.78 14.92
N SER A 122 -20.38 26.06 15.46
CA SER A 122 -21.78 26.10 15.03
C SER A 122 -22.69 25.98 16.24
N PRO A 123 -22.89 27.10 16.98
CA PRO A 123 -23.85 27.15 18.07
C PRO A 123 -25.29 26.88 17.59
#